data_AF-A0A0K2RR15-F1
#
_entry.id   AF-A0A0K2RR15-F1
#
_cell.length_a   1.000
_cell.length_b   1.000
_cell.length_c   1.000
_cell.angle_alpha   90.00
_cell.angle_beta   90.00
_cell.angle_gamma   90.00
#
_symmetry.space_group_name_H-M   'P 1'
#
loop_
_entity.id
_entity.type
_entity.pdbx_description
1 polymer ?
#
loop_
_entity_poly.entity_id
_entity_poly.type
_entity_poly.pdbx_seq_one_letter_code
_entity_poly.pdbx_strand_id
1 'polypeptide(L)' 'MTTDQAILIGYASQDTDNLKVVGQPFTTEKYGVGLKKGDTAFRKFVNKMFTDGGSVWQKIYDSTLGQSGTKVTQPAVDNY' A
#
# COMPACT_ATOMS: atom_id res chain seq x y z
N MET A 1 18.51 -3.84 8.42
CA MET A 1 17.29 -3.12 8.84
C MET A 1 16.24 -3.39 7.78
N THR A 2 15.07 -3.93 8.14
CA THR A 2 14.07 -4.47 7.20
C THR A 2 12.71 -3.77 7.32
N THR A 3 12.66 -2.60 7.94
CA THR A 3 11.41 -1.88 8.16
C THR A 3 11.12 -0.98 6.96
N ASP A 4 10.06 -1.31 6.23
CA ASP A 4 9.55 -0.45 5.16
C ASP A 4 8.61 0.64 5.69
N GLN A 5 8.25 1.57 4.80
CA GLN A 5 7.40 2.71 5.14
C GLN A 5 6.01 2.29 5.62
N ALA A 6 5.39 1.26 5.03
CA ALA A 6 4.04 0.85 5.39
C ALA A 6 4.01 0.26 6.80
N ILE A 7 5.02 -0.52 7.18
CA ILE A 7 5.18 -1.04 8.54
C ILE A 7 5.35 0.12 9.54
N LEU A 8 6.21 1.11 9.24
CA LEU A 8 6.40 2.27 10.12
C LEU A 8 5.12 3.09 10.30
N ILE A 9 4.38 3.31 9.21
CA ILE A 9 3.09 3.99 9.24
C ILE A 9 2.07 3.19 10.07
N GLY A 10 2.06 1.86 9.95
CA GLY A 10 1.18 1.00 10.73
C GLY A 10 1.49 0.98 12.23
N TYR A 11 2.74 1.21 12.63
CA TYR A 11 3.07 1.46 14.05
C TYR A 11 2.58 2.84 14.48
N ALA A 12 2.81 3.88 13.67
CA ALA A 12 2.37 5.23 13.97
C ALA A 12 0.82 5.35 14.01
N SER A 13 0.08 4.54 13.26
CA SER A 13 -1.39 4.51 13.31
C SER A 13 -1.93 3.90 14.61
N GLN A 14 -1.13 3.11 15.33
CA GLN A 14 -1.54 2.50 16.61
C GLN A 14 -1.27 3.41 17.82
N ASP A 15 -0.34 4.37 17.69
CA ASP A 15 0.05 5.31 18.75
C ASP A 15 0.33 6.70 18.17
N THR A 16 -0.73 7.33 17.68
CA THR A 16 -0.67 8.59 16.92
C THR A 16 -0.22 9.78 17.76
N ASP A 17 -0.35 9.71 19.08
CA ASP A 17 -0.01 10.80 20.00
C ASP A 17 1.50 10.86 20.29
N ASN A 18 2.18 9.71 20.23
CA ASN A 18 3.60 9.61 20.59
C ASN A 18 4.50 9.30 19.39
N LEU A 19 3.97 8.72 18.31
CA LEU A 19 4.77 8.26 17.17
C LEU A 19 4.46 9.02 15.89
N LYS A 20 5.52 9.33 15.14
CA LYS A 20 5.44 9.91 13.79
C LYS A 20 6.55 9.39 12.89
N VAL A 21 6.22 9.09 11.64
CA VAL A 21 7.20 8.79 10.59
C VAL A 21 7.80 10.10 10.05
N VAL A 22 9.13 10.18 10.00
CA VAL A 22 9.87 11.37 9.58
C VAL A 22 10.92 11.02 8.52
N GLY A 23 11.35 12.02 7.75
CA GLY A 23 12.33 11.85 6.68
C GLY A 23 11.72 11.32 5.37
N GLN A 24 12.59 10.91 4.44
CA GLN A 24 12.21 10.32 3.16
C GLN A 24 12.59 8.83 3.13
N PRO A 25 11.86 7.98 2.39
CA PRO A 25 12.25 6.58 2.19
C PRO A 25 13.64 6.45 1.57
N PHE A 26 14.41 5.46 2.00
CA PHE A 26 15.71 5.13 1.43
C PHE A 26 15.58 4.36 0.10
N THR A 27 14.50 3.59 -0.05
CA THR A 27 14.21 2.73 -1.19
C THR A 27 12.73 2.85 -1.56
N THR A 28 12.37 2.41 -2.77
CA THR A 28 10.97 2.24 -3.18
C THR A 28 10.60 0.77 -3.13
N GLU A 29 9.66 0.41 -2.26
CA GLU A 29 9.22 -0.97 -2.04
C GLU A 29 7.80 -1.16 -2.56
N LYS A 30 7.67 -1.69 -3.78
CA LYS A 30 6.36 -1.96 -4.39
C LYS A 30 5.78 -3.26 -3.88
N TYR A 31 4.68 -3.17 -3.12
CA TYR A 31 3.92 -4.33 -2.67
C TYR A 31 3.07 -4.89 -3.82
N GLY A 32 2.91 -6.21 -3.87
CA GLY A 32 2.15 -6.90 -4.92
C GLY A 32 1.47 -8.16 -4.43
N VAL A 33 0.52 -8.68 -5.22
CA VAL A 33 -0.18 -9.93 -4.96
C VAL A 33 0.58 -11.08 -5.63
N GLY A 34 0.99 -12.09 -4.85
CA GLY A 34 1.65 -13.28 -5.37
C GLY A 34 0.66 -14.18 -6.12
N LEU A 35 0.99 -14.54 -7.36
CA LEU A 35 0.15 -15.37 -8.24
C LEU A 35 0.93 -16.59 -8.74
N LYS A 36 0.22 -17.62 -9.20
CA LYS A 36 0.84 -18.76 -9.88
C LYS A 36 1.55 -18.27 -11.15
N LYS A 37 2.81 -18.67 -11.32
CA LYS A 37 3.61 -18.32 -12.50
C LYS A 37 2.89 -18.78 -13.78
N GLY A 38 2.71 -17.86 -14.73
CA GLY A 38 2.06 -18.12 -16.02
C GLY A 38 0.53 -17.96 -16.02
N ASP A 39 -0.10 -17.65 -14.89
CA ASP A 39 -1.55 -17.41 -14.85
C ASP A 39 -1.92 -15.99 -15.33
N THR A 40 -1.91 -15.83 -16.65
CA THR A 40 -2.20 -14.55 -17.31
C THR A 40 -3.64 -14.10 -17.08
N ALA A 41 -4.60 -15.03 -17.03
CA ALA A 41 -6.00 -14.70 -16.85
C ALA A 41 -6.25 -14.10 -15.47
N PHE A 42 -5.74 -14.75 -14.42
CA PHE A 42 -5.91 -14.26 -13.07
C PHE A 42 -5.11 -12.98 -12.83
N ARG A 43 -3.89 -12.87 -13.39
CA ARG A 43 -3.12 -11.61 -13.36
C ARG A 43 -3.89 -10.43 -13.94
N LYS A 44 -4.51 -10.60 -15.12
CA LYS A 44 -5.34 -9.54 -15.74
C LYS A 44 -6.54 -9.19 -14.88
N PHE A 45 -7.19 -10.18 -14.29
CA PHE A 45 -8.32 -9.96 -13.38
C PHE A 45 -7.90 -9.12 -12.16
N VAL A 46 -6.83 -9.50 -11.48
CA VAL A 46 -6.31 -8.77 -10.30
C VAL A 46 -5.89 -7.35 -10.68
N ASN A 47 -5.17 -7.18 -11.79
CA ASN A 47 -4.74 -5.86 -12.26
C ASN A 47 -5.94 -4.97 -12.58
N LYS A 48 -6.99 -5.49 -13.23
CA LYS A 48 -8.22 -4.75 -13.49
C LYS A 48 -8.94 -4.37 -12.19
N MET A 49 -9.03 -5.30 -11.23
CA MET A 49 -9.65 -5.04 -9.93
C MET A 49 -8.96 -3.89 -9.19
N PHE A 50 -7.63 -3.81 -9.21
CA PHE A 50 -6.91 -2.70 -8.61
C PHE A 50 -7.10 -1.37 -9.35
N THR A 51 -7.14 -1.38 -10.69
CA THR A 51 -7.38 -0.17 -11.49
C THR A 51 -8.78 0.40 -11.28
N ASP A 52 -9.80 -0.46 -11.25
CA ASP A 52 -11.20 -0.02 -11.10
C ASP A 52 -11.58 0.27 -9.64
N GLY A 53 -10.89 -0.37 -8.69
CA GLY A 53 -11.23 -0.38 -7.27
C GLY A 53 -10.72 0.80 -6.46
N GLY A 54 -10.23 1.88 -7.07
CA GLY A 54 -9.49 2.93 -6.35
C GLY A 54 -10.24 3.61 -5.21
N SER A 55 -11.56 3.76 -5.30
CA SER A 55 -12.37 4.28 -4.19
C SER A 55 -12.44 3.31 -3.00
N VAL A 56 -12.44 1.99 -3.26
CA VAL A 56 -12.41 0.96 -2.21
C VAL A 56 -11.02 0.92 -1.58
N TRP A 57 -9.97 1.00 -2.39
CA TRP A 57 -8.59 1.08 -1.92
C TRP A 57 -8.40 2.27 -0.98
N GLN A 58 -8.87 3.47 -1.38
CA GLN A 58 -8.76 4.67 -0.58
C GLN A 58 -9.49 4.52 0.77
N LYS A 59 -10.72 3.98 0.77
CA LYS A 59 -11.47 3.72 2.00
C LYS A 59 -10.72 2.79 2.95
N ILE A 60 -10.13 1.71 2.43
CA ILE A 60 -9.34 0.77 3.23
C ILE A 60 -8.11 1.47 3.81
N TYR A 61 -7.37 2.22 2.99
CA TYR A 61 -6.20 2.97 3.43
C TYR A 61 -6.57 3.96 4.55
N ASP A 62 -7.59 4.79 4.34
CA ASP A 62 -8.03 5.80 5.31
C ASP A 62 -8.46 5.17 6.64
N SER A 63 -9.10 3.98 6.59
CA SER A 63 -9.50 3.23 7.79
C SER A 63 -8.35 2.52 8.52
N THR A 64 -7.17 2.45 7.92
CA THR A 64 -6.02 1.71 8.45
C THR A 64 -4.79 2.63 8.57
N LEU A 65 -3.88 2.58 7.59
CA LEU A 65 -2.61 3.32 7.59
C LEU A 65 -2.82 4.84 7.59
N GLY A 66 -3.91 5.32 6.98
CA GLY A 66 -4.25 6.74 6.96
C GLY A 66 -4.54 7.33 8.34
N GLN A 67 -4.82 6.50 9.36
CA GLN A 67 -5.00 6.96 10.74
C GLN A 67 -3.72 7.56 11.33
N SER A 68 -2.53 7.26 10.78
CA SER A 68 -1.28 7.89 11.19
C SER A 68 -1.13 9.35 10.71
N GLY A 69 -2.13 9.90 10.00
CA GLY A 69 -2.10 11.24 9.40
C GLY A 69 -1.37 11.32 8.06
N THR A 70 -0.94 10.19 7.49
CA THR A 70 -0.34 10.16 6.15
C THR A 70 -1.39 10.21 5.06
N LYS A 71 -1.10 10.96 4.00
CA LYS A 71 -1.91 10.99 2.78
C LYS A 71 -1.18 10.30 1.66
N VAL A 72 -1.88 9.45 0.93
CA VAL A 72 -1.34 8.76 -0.23
C VAL A 72 -2.45 8.61 -1.28
N THR A 73 -2.04 8.52 -2.53
CA THR A 73 -2.90 8.09 -3.63
C THR A 73 -2.52 6.66 -3.98
N GLN A 74 -3.51 5.81 -4.28
CA GLN A 74 -3.24 4.45 -4.74
C GLN A 74 -2.19 4.46 -5.87
N PRO A 75 -1.09 3.69 -5.75
CA PRO A 75 -0.10 3.56 -6.82
C PRO A 75 -0.71 2.94 -8.07
N ALA A 76 -0.24 3.35 -9.24
CA ALA A 76 -0.63 2.73 -10.50
C ALA A 76 -0.20 1.25 -10.53
N VAL A 77 -1.06 0.40 -11.09
CA VAL A 77 -0.79 -1.02 -11.27
C VAL A 77 0.33 -1.22 -12.29
N ASP A 78 1.33 -2.02 -11.93
CA ASP A 78 2.36 -2.48 -12.86
C ASP A 78 1.85 -3.71 -13.64
N ASN A 79 1.33 -3.45 -14.85
CA ASN A 79 0.74 -4.47 -15.71
C ASN A 79 1.77 -5.03 -16.71
N TYR A 80 2.80 -5.68 -16.17
CA TYR A 80 3.79 -6.44 -16.94
C TYR A 80 3.19 -7.72 -17.55
#